data_AF-A0A2P2GJD8-F1
#
_entry.id   AF-A0A2P2GJD8-F1
#
_cell.length_a   1.000
_cell.length_b   1.000
_cell.length_c   1.000
_cell.angle_alpha   90.00
_cell.angle_beta   90.00
_cell.angle_gamma   90.00
#
_symmetry.space_group_name_H-M   'P 1'
#
loop_
_entity.id
_entity.type
_entity.pdbx_description
1 polymer ?
#
loop_
_entity_poly.entity_id
_entity_poly.type
_entity_poly.pdbx_seq_one_letter_code
_entity_poly.pdbx_strand_id
1 'polypeptide(L)'
;MPGQGKRKRRQEAERRRLAARTAPDAGRWEVVVDTQDGAELRAHVRRLAEEGLDESMIRVDMPCSRPVRPTTYRLSRFVADPAREGGLEP
;
A
#
# COMPACT_ATOMS: atom_id res chain seq x y z
N MET A 1 -18.11 -29.84 2.97
CA MET A 1 -16.74 -29.36 2.64
C MET A 1 -16.15 -28.51 3.78
N PRO A 2 -15.67 -29.12 4.89
CA PRO A 2 -15.20 -28.41 6.08
C PRO A 2 -13.73 -28.00 5.94
N GLY A 3 -13.44 -26.97 5.15
CA GLY A 3 -12.07 -26.48 4.95
C GLY A 3 -11.98 -25.06 4.41
N GLN A 4 -12.95 -24.67 3.58
CA GLN A 4 -13.03 -23.33 2.97
C GLN A 4 -13.15 -22.20 4.02
N GLY A 5 -13.87 -22.45 5.12
CA GLY A 5 -14.11 -21.45 6.16
C GLY A 5 -12.87 -21.06 6.98
N LYS A 6 -11.98 -22.01 7.28
CA LYS A 6 -10.74 -21.72 8.03
C LYS A 6 -9.75 -20.93 7.16
N ARG A 7 -9.62 -21.29 5.88
CA ARG A 7 -8.72 -20.61 4.93
C ARG A 7 -9.14 -19.15 4.71
N LYS A 8 -10.44 -18.91 4.53
CA LYS A 8 -11.01 -17.56 4.37
C LYS A 8 -10.78 -16.68 5.61
N ARG A 9 -11.01 -17.20 6.82
CA ARG A 9 -10.77 -16.45 8.07
C ARG A 9 -9.32 -16.06 8.27
N ARG A 10 -8.37 -16.93 7.90
CA ARG A 10 -6.94 -16.63 8.03
C ARG A 10 -6.54 -15.47 7.11
N GLN A 11 -6.98 -15.49 5.84
CA GLN A 11 -6.74 -14.39 4.91
C GLN A 11 -7.38 -13.08 5.38
N GLU A 12 -8.60 -13.13 5.93
CA GLU A 12 -9.27 -11.93 6.43
C GLU A 12 -8.56 -11.34 7.66
N ALA A 13 -8.07 -12.20 8.56
CA ALA A 13 -7.29 -11.77 9.72
C ALA A 13 -5.96 -11.14 9.30
N GLU A 14 -5.28 -11.72 8.31
CA GLU A 14 -4.05 -11.15 7.74
C GLU A 14 -4.33 -9.80 7.08
N ARG A 15 -5.40 -9.72 6.26
CA ARG A 15 -5.83 -8.46 5.65
C ARG A 15 -6.19 -7.39 6.68
N ARG A 16 -6.87 -7.76 7.77
CA ARG A 16 -7.16 -6.85 8.89
C ARG A 16 -5.89 -6.36 9.58
N ARG A 17 -4.91 -7.24 9.81
CA ARG A 17 -3.62 -6.86 10.40
C ARG A 17 -2.86 -5.90 9.49
N LEU A 18 -2.85 -6.14 8.18
CA LEU A 18 -2.22 -5.25 7.20
C LEU A 18 -2.93 -3.89 7.14
N ALA A 19 -4.26 -3.88 7.13
CA ALA A 19 -5.04 -2.64 7.16
C ALA A 19 -4.83 -1.83 8.45
N ALA A 20 -4.64 -2.49 9.59
CA ALA A 20 -4.31 -1.82 10.85
C ALA A 20 -2.91 -1.19 10.83
N ARG A 21 -1.94 -1.79 10.13
CA ARG A 21 -0.57 -1.24 9.99
C ARG A 21 -0.51 0.00 9.10
N THR A 22 -1.35 0.04 8.08
CA THR A 22 -1.43 1.16 7.13
C THR A 22 -2.64 2.07 7.39
N ALA A 23 -3.17 1.99 8.61
CA ALA A 23 -4.29 2.80 9.02
C ALA A 23 -3.92 4.31 8.97
N PRO A 24 -4.88 5.20 8.70
CA PRO A 24 -4.61 6.64 8.58
C PRO A 24 -4.02 7.28 9.85
N ASP A 25 -4.21 6.65 11.01
CA ASP A 25 -3.67 7.06 12.30
C ASP A 25 -2.27 6.50 12.61
N ALA A 26 -1.77 5.59 11.78
CA ALA A 26 -0.43 5.01 11.87
C ALA A 26 0.59 5.71 10.93
N GLY A 27 0.11 6.52 9.98
CA GLY A 27 0.95 7.16 8.97
C GLY A 27 0.16 7.65 7.77
N ARG A 28 0.87 7.98 6.70
CA ARG A 28 0.28 8.53 5.47
C ARG A 28 0.85 7.88 4.22
N TRP A 29 0.03 7.84 3.17
CA TRP A 29 0.45 7.38 1.85
C TRP A 29 1.07 8.54 1.07
N GLU A 30 2.36 8.43 0.75
CA GLU A 30 3.07 9.39 -0.09
C GLU A 30 3.16 8.87 -1.53
N VAL A 31 2.86 9.73 -2.51
CA VAL A 31 3.00 9.40 -3.93
C VAL A 31 4.48 9.41 -4.30
N VAL A 32 4.96 8.29 -4.87
CA VAL A 32 6.35 8.12 -5.33
C VAL A 32 6.45 8.40 -6.83
N VAL A 33 5.52 7.87 -7.62
CA VAL A 33 5.47 8.10 -9.06
C VAL A 33 4.03 8.18 -9.54
N ASP A 34 3.82 9.03 -10.54
CA ASP A 34 2.56 9.21 -11.25
C ASP A 34 2.88 9.05 -12.75
N THR A 35 2.54 7.90 -13.34
CA THR A 35 2.94 7.53 -14.71
C THR A 35 1.78 6.91 -15.49
N GLN A 36 1.72 7.15 -16.80
CA GLN A 36 0.78 6.46 -17.70
C GLN A 36 1.37 5.15 -18.26
N ASP A 37 2.65 4.87 -17.99
CA ASP A 37 3.34 3.67 -18.47
C ASP A 37 3.31 2.56 -17.41
N GLY A 38 2.60 1.48 -17.72
CA GLY A 38 2.54 0.30 -16.85
C GLY A 38 3.88 -0.44 -16.72
N ALA A 39 4.79 -0.33 -17.69
CA ALA A 39 6.13 -0.89 -17.59
C ALA A 39 7.00 -0.11 -16.60
N GLU A 40 6.93 1.23 -16.64
CA GLU A 40 7.59 2.11 -15.69
C GLU A 40 7.07 1.86 -14.27
N LEU A 41 5.75 1.74 -14.10
CA LEU A 41 5.14 1.36 -12.82
C LEU A 41 5.71 0.04 -12.28
N ARG A 42 5.77 -1.01 -13.10
CA ARG A 42 6.31 -2.32 -12.68
C ARG A 42 7.78 -2.22 -12.30
N ALA A 43 8.57 -1.42 -13.00
CA ALA A 43 9.96 -1.18 -12.66
C ALA A 43 10.09 -0.48 -11.30
N HIS A 44 9.26 0.53 -11.02
CA HIS A 44 9.23 1.20 -9.72
C HIS A 44 8.80 0.27 -8.58
N VAL A 45 7.77 -0.55 -8.78
CA VAL A 45 7.36 -1.55 -7.78
C VAL A 45 8.50 -2.52 -7.48
N ARG A 46 9.20 -3.02 -8.51
CA ARG A 46 10.34 -3.91 -8.33
C ARG A 46 11.48 -3.24 -7.57
N ARG A 47 11.77 -1.98 -7.88
CA ARG A 47 12.79 -1.19 -7.18
C ARG A 47 12.45 -1.03 -5.69
N LEU A 48 11.19 -0.73 -5.35
CA LEU A 48 10.77 -0.63 -3.95
C LEU A 48 10.91 -1.97 -3.21
N ALA A 49 10.61 -3.09 -3.87
CA ALA A 49 10.83 -4.42 -3.30
C ALA A 49 12.34 -4.73 -3.12
N GLU A 50 13.19 -4.32 -4.05
CA GLU A 50 14.66 -4.41 -3.93
C GLU A 50 15.22 -3.54 -2.79
N GLU A 51 14.58 -2.40 -2.50
CA GLU A 51 14.87 -1.53 -1.34
C GLU A 51 14.37 -2.12 -0.01
N GLY A 52 13.72 -3.28 -0.03
CA GLY A 52 13.23 -3.98 1.15
C GLY A 52 11.90 -3.45 1.69
N LEU A 53 11.17 -2.64 0.91
CA LEU A 53 9.80 -2.29 1.28
C LEU A 53 8.89 -3.52 1.16
N ASP A 54 8.11 -3.75 2.22
CA ASP A 54 7.04 -4.74 2.22
C ASP A 54 5.99 -4.35 1.16
N GLU A 55 5.56 -5.30 0.34
CA GLU A 55 4.53 -5.09 -0.68
C GLU A 55 3.23 -4.50 -0.09
N SER A 56 2.94 -4.78 1.19
CA SER A 56 1.79 -4.22 1.90
C SER A 56 1.92 -2.73 2.24
N MET A 57 3.13 -2.18 2.17
CA MET A 57 3.43 -0.75 2.28
C MET A 57 3.43 -0.03 0.92
N ILE A 58 3.05 -0.72 -0.16
CA ILE A 58 2.98 -0.18 -1.51
C ILE A 58 1.52 -0.23 -1.99
N ARG A 59 1.04 0.85 -2.59
CA ARG A 59 -0.31 0.94 -3.17
C ARG A 59 -0.24 1.49 -4.58
N VAL A 60 -0.94 0.85 -5.51
CA VAL A 60 -1.15 1.35 -6.87
C VAL A 60 -2.59 1.81 -6.98
N ASP A 61 -2.78 3.11 -7.15
CA ASP A 61 -4.08 3.72 -7.40
C ASP A 61 -4.23 4.05 -8.89
N MET A 62 -5.45 3.91 -9.38
CA MET A 62 -5.86 4.41 -10.69
C MET A 62 -6.90 5.51 -10.43
N PRO A 63 -6.55 6.80 -10.59
CA PRO A 63 -7.48 7.87 -10.33
C PRO A 63 -8.64 7.75 -11.32
N CYS A 64 -9.87 7.63 -10.80
CA CYS A 64 -11.11 7.44 -11.57
C CYS A 64 -11.54 8.68 -12.37
N SER A 65 -10.63 9.60 -12.71
CA SER A 65 -10.93 10.73 -13.58
C SER A 65 -11.42 10.21 -14.92
N ARG A 66 -12.66 10.54 -15.29
CA ARG A 66 -13.31 10.20 -16.56
C ARG A 66 -12.31 10.43 -17.71
N PRO A 67 -11.82 9.38 -18.39
CA PRO A 67 -10.63 9.51 -19.21
C PRO A 67 -10.97 10.17 -20.53
N VAL A 68 -10.52 11.41 -20.71
CA VAL A 68 -10.27 12.01 -22.04
C VAL A 68 -8.83 11.67 -22.49
N ARG A 69 -8.01 11.07 -21.62
CA ARG A 69 -6.57 10.80 -21.77
C ARG A 69 -6.17 9.44 -21.15
N PRO A 70 -4.95 8.93 -21.40
CA PRO A 70 -4.53 7.59 -20.97
C PRO A 70 -4.63 7.37 -19.46
N THR A 71 -4.88 6.12 -19.09
CA THR A 71 -4.95 5.64 -17.71
C THR A 71 -3.67 5.99 -16.98
N THR A 72 -3.80 6.85 -15.97
CA THR A 72 -2.68 7.26 -15.15
C THR A 72 -2.58 6.30 -13.96
N TYR A 73 -1.40 5.75 -13.69
CA TYR A 73 -1.10 4.91 -12.54
C TYR A 73 -0.36 5.75 -11.49
N ARG A 74 -0.86 5.72 -10.27
CA ARG A 74 -0.24 6.39 -9.13
C ARG A 74 0.30 5.35 -8.16
N LEU A 75 1.61 5.32 -8.01
CA LEU A 75 2.29 4.50 -7.01
C LEU A 75 2.48 5.31 -5.73
N SER A 76 1.99 4.78 -4.62
CA SER A 76 2.16 5.37 -3.30
C SER A 76 2.87 4.41 -2.36
N ARG A 77 3.75 4.92 -1.50
CA ARG A 77 4.35 4.18 -0.39
C ARG A 77 3.76 4.65 0.93
N PHE A 78 3.62 3.73 1.89
CA PHE A 78 3.21 4.09 3.24
C PHE A 78 4.42 4.63 4.02
N VAL A 79 4.24 5.78 4.65
CA VAL A 79 5.22 6.38 5.56
C VAL A 79 4.59 6.44 6.93
N ALA A 80 5.12 5.65 7.86
CA ALA A 80 4.70 5.65 9.26
C ALA A 80 4.98 7.04 9.88
N ASP A 81 4.06 7.52 10.70
CA ASP A 81 4.27 8.78 11.41
C ASP A 81 5.21 8.55 12.61
N PRO A 82 6.34 9.27 12.70
CA PRO A 82 7.26 9.12 13.83
C PRO A 82 6.67 9.61 15.16
N ALA A 83 5.60 10.41 15.15
CA ALA A 83 5.03 11.02 16.35
C ALA A 83 4.44 10.02 17.37
N ARG A 84 4.26 8.75 16.99
CA ARG A 84 3.81 7.69 17.93
C ARG A 84 4.91 6.84 18.53
N GLU A 85 6.15 6.95 18.05
CA GLU A 85 7.29 6.24 18.66
C GLU A 85 7.82 6.97 19.91
N GLY A 86 7.40 8.22 20.14
CA GLY A 86 7.84 9.08 21.25
C GLY A 86 6.76 9.45 22.29
N GLY A 87 5.65 8.72 22.37
CA GLY A 87 4.54 9.01 23.30
C GLY A 87 4.79 8.65 24.78
N LEU A 88 6.03 8.73 25.26
CA LEU A 88 6.36 8.70 26.68
C LEU A 88 7.42 9.78 26.92
N GLU A 89 6.96 11.00 27.18
CA GLU A 89 7.77 12.08 27.73
C GLU A 89 7.37 12.29 29.21
N PRO A 90 8.34 12.70 30.06
CA PRO A 90 8.46 12.38 31.50
C PRO A 90 7.48 13.05 32.45
#